data_AF-A0A834XXP5-F1
#
_entry.id   AF-A0A834XXP5-F1
#
_cell.length_a   1.000
_cell.length_b   1.000
_cell.length_c   1.000
_cell.angle_alpha   90.00
_cell.angle_beta   90.00
_cell.angle_gamma   90.00
#
_symmetry.space_group_name_H-M   'P 1'
#
loop_
_entity.id
_entity.type
_entity.pdbx_description
1 polymer ?
#
loop_
_entity_poly.entity_id
_entity_poly.type
_entity_poly.pdbx_seq_one_letter_code
_entity_poly.pdbx_strand_id
1 'polypeptide(L)'
;MKIKVLSNANLRVWKSTASKKLDSSKPREKAALNYGSALIDKFSAHPQVKRTARHHHVPQPIYKSQAEYKIIREKEKPKEANCRRHSKHGSVPFVAEPAKHIIDVEK
;
A
#
# COMPACT_ATOMS: atom_id res chain seq x y z
N MET A 1 -1.04 -17.40 1.59
CA MET A 1 0.42 -17.42 1.30
C MET A 1 0.68 -16.56 0.07
N LYS A 2 1.86 -15.96 -0.05
CA LYS A 2 2.31 -15.27 -1.27
C LYS A 2 3.49 -16.03 -1.86
N ILE A 3 3.36 -16.46 -3.11
CA ILE A 3 4.43 -17.12 -3.86
C ILE A 3 5.14 -16.04 -4.68
N LYS A 4 6.47 -15.97 -4.59
CA LYS A 4 7.28 -15.08 -5.42
C LYS A 4 8.33 -15.90 -6.16
N VAL A 5 8.28 -15.82 -7.48
CA VAL A 5 9.33 -16.31 -8.37
C VAL A 5 10.34 -15.17 -8.53
N LEU A 6 11.62 -15.47 -8.29
CA LEU A 6 12.73 -14.55 -8.48
C LEU A 6 13.45 -14.90 -9.79
N SER A 7 14.11 -13.90 -10.40
CA SER A 7 14.87 -14.04 -11.65
C SER A 7 15.93 -15.15 -11.63
N ASN A 8 16.37 -15.56 -10.44
CA ASN A 8 17.44 -16.54 -10.24
C ASN A 8 16.90 -17.96 -9.99
N ALA A 9 15.79 -18.36 -10.62
CA ALA A 9 15.14 -19.68 -10.49
C ALA A 9 14.75 -20.11 -9.06
N ASN A 10 14.63 -19.17 -8.12
CA ASN A 10 14.27 -19.47 -6.73
C ASN A 10 12.76 -19.25 -6.50
N LEU A 11 12.09 -20.28 -5.96
CA LEU A 11 10.72 -20.20 -5.47
C LEU A 11 10.72 -19.86 -3.98
N ARG A 12 10.15 -18.70 -3.60
CA ARG A 12 9.97 -18.34 -2.19
C ARG A 12 8.49 -18.27 -1.84
N VAL A 13 8.14 -18.94 -0.74
CA VAL A 13 6.78 -18.91 -0.18
C VAL A 13 6.82 -18.11 1.12
N TRP A 14 6.02 -17.05 1.17
CA TRP A 14 5.90 -16.18 2.33
C TRP A 14 4.50 -16.30 2.94
N LYS A 15 4.39 -16.14 4.27
CA LYS A 15 3.09 -16.01 4.94
C LYS A 15 2.42 -14.71 4.48
N SER A 16 1.08 -14.74 4.31
CA SER A 16 0.31 -13.52 4.03
C SER A 16 0.32 -12.57 5.24
N THR A 17 0.28 -13.15 6.45
CA THR A 17 0.42 -12.45 7.72
C THR A 17 1.69 -12.93 8.40
N ALA A 18 2.68 -12.04 8.58
CA ALA A 18 4.00 -12.42 9.09
C ALA A 18 3.96 -12.95 10.54
N SER A 19 3.11 -12.37 11.39
CA SER A 19 2.98 -12.75 12.81
C SER A 19 2.10 -13.97 13.08
N LYS A 20 1.32 -14.43 12.09
CA LYS A 20 0.40 -15.55 12.28
C LYS A 20 1.18 -16.86 12.47
N LYS A 21 0.85 -17.61 13.53
CA LYS A 21 1.38 -18.97 13.77
C LYS A 21 0.75 -19.97 12.79
N LEU A 22 1.51 -21.00 12.41
CA LEU A 22 1.07 -22.06 11.49
C LEU A 22 0.53 -23.29 12.23
N ASP A 23 0.92 -23.45 13.49
CA ASP A 23 0.57 -24.61 14.32
C ASP A 23 -0.90 -24.57 14.77
N SER A 24 -1.40 -25.71 15.24
CA SER A 24 -2.74 -25.79 15.85
C SER A 24 -2.78 -24.99 17.16
N SER A 25 -3.53 -23.89 17.16
CA SER A 25 -3.65 -23.02 18.33
C SER A 25 -4.74 -23.52 19.28
N LYS A 26 -4.44 -23.49 20.58
CA LYS A 26 -5.44 -23.76 21.63
C LYS A 26 -6.52 -22.67 21.60
N PRO A 27 -7.79 -22.98 21.96
CA PRO A 27 -8.88 -22.00 21.93
C PRO A 27 -8.57 -20.70 22.68
N ARG A 28 -7.91 -20.80 23.84
CA ARG A 28 -7.49 -19.64 24.65
C ARG A 28 -6.49 -18.74 23.94
N GLU A 29 -5.51 -19.33 23.25
CA GLU A 29 -4.50 -18.59 22.51
C GLU A 29 -5.14 -17.90 21.29
N LYS A 30 -6.00 -18.61 20.56
CA LYS A 30 -6.76 -18.03 19.44
C LYS A 30 -7.60 -16.83 19.89
N ALA A 31 -8.28 -16.94 21.04
CA ALA A 31 -9.06 -15.84 21.60
C ALA A 31 -8.17 -14.64 21.97
N ALA A 32 -7.00 -14.86 22.57
CA ALA A 32 -6.05 -13.80 22.90
C ALA A 32 -5.50 -13.10 21.64
N LEU A 33 -5.18 -13.84 20.59
CA LEU A 33 -4.74 -13.27 19.30
C LEU A 33 -5.85 -12.44 18.65
N ASN A 34 -7.08 -12.94 18.65
CA ASN A 34 -8.23 -12.22 18.11
C ASN A 34 -8.50 -10.93 18.89
N TYR A 35 -8.44 -11.00 20.22
CA TYR A 35 -8.59 -9.83 21.09
C TYR A 35 -7.51 -8.78 20.82
N GLY A 36 -6.25 -9.20 20.70
CA GLY A 36 -5.13 -8.32 20.36
C GLY A 36 -5.32 -7.66 18.99
N SER A 37 -5.77 -8.40 17.97
CA SER A 37 -6.06 -7.83 16.65
C SER A 37 -7.18 -6.79 16.70
N ALA A 38 -8.28 -7.11 17.40
CA ALA A 38 -9.41 -6.19 17.54
C ALA A 38 -9.01 -4.90 18.28
N LEU A 39 -8.07 -5.00 19.23
CA LEU A 39 -7.55 -3.84 19.95
C LEU A 39 -6.71 -2.93 19.04
N ILE A 40 -5.82 -3.50 18.22
CA ILE A 40 -5.04 -2.75 17.24
C ILE A 40 -5.96 -2.06 16.24
N ASP A 41 -7.00 -2.74 15.78
CA ASP A 41 -7.97 -2.18 14.82
C ASP A 41 -8.77 -1.04 15.44
N LYS A 42 -9.27 -1.23 16.68
CA LYS A 42 -9.99 -0.21 17.45
C LYS A 42 -9.16 1.05 17.67
N PHE A 43 -7.86 0.90 17.95
CA PHE A 43 -6.94 2.01 18.23
C PHE A 43 -6.04 2.39 17.05
N SER A 44 -6.38 1.97 15.83
CA SER A 44 -5.58 2.20 14.62
C SER A 44 -5.38 3.67 14.27
N ALA A 45 -6.28 4.55 14.71
CA ALA A 45 -6.19 5.99 14.52
C ALA A 45 -5.17 6.67 15.46
N HIS A 46 -4.82 6.03 16.58
CA HIS A 46 -3.90 6.61 17.56
C HIS A 46 -2.49 6.72 16.97
N PRO A 47 -1.82 7.90 17.06
CA PRO A 47 -0.56 8.16 16.34
C PRO A 47 0.55 7.18 16.70
N GLN A 48 0.67 6.79 17.98
CA GLN A 48 1.72 5.86 18.41
C GLN A 48 1.48 4.44 17.88
N VAL A 49 0.24 3.94 17.92
CA VAL A 49 -0.13 2.61 17.39
C VAL A 49 0.07 2.59 15.88
N LYS A 50 -0.40 3.63 15.19
CA LYS A 50 -0.26 3.81 13.74
C LYS A 50 1.19 3.88 13.29
N ARG A 51 2.05 4.56 14.04
CA ARG A 51 3.49 4.64 13.77
C ARG A 51 4.15 3.27 13.86
N THR A 52 3.91 2.54 14.95
CA THR A 52 4.46 1.18 15.15
C THR A 52 3.96 0.20 14.09
N ALA A 53 2.65 0.23 13.79
CA ALA A 53 2.04 -0.69 12.82
C ALA A 53 2.54 -0.48 11.39
N ARG A 54 2.90 0.75 11.01
CA ARG A 54 3.39 1.09 9.65
C ARG A 54 4.89 0.95 9.47
N HIS A 55 5.64 0.89 10.56
CA HIS A 55 7.10 0.92 10.49
C HIS A 55 7.62 -0.40 9.91
N HIS A 56 8.25 -0.33 8.73
CA HIS A 56 8.93 -1.44 8.09
C HIS A 56 10.33 -0.99 7.65
N HIS A 57 11.33 -1.82 7.90
CA HIS A 57 12.68 -1.57 7.41
C HIS A 57 12.74 -1.88 5.90
N VAL A 58 12.93 -0.83 5.11
CA VAL A 58 13.02 -0.92 3.65
C VAL A 58 14.44 -0.59 3.19
N PRO A 59 14.98 -1.28 2.17
CA PRO A 59 16.26 -0.92 1.58
C PRO A 59 16.29 0.54 1.11
N GLN A 60 17.45 1.18 1.26
CA GLN A 60 17.64 2.60 0.92
C GLN A 60 17.23 2.98 -0.52
N PRO A 61 17.53 2.19 -1.57
CA PRO A 61 17.11 2.54 -2.94
C PRO A 61 15.58 2.58 -3.09
N ILE A 62 14.88 1.68 -2.41
CA ILE A 62 13.41 1.60 -2.43
C ILE A 62 12.81 2.78 -1.67
N TYR A 63 13.41 3.14 -0.53
CA TYR A 63 12.98 4.29 0.25
C TYR A 63 13.09 5.60 -0.55
N LYS A 64 14.22 5.79 -1.25
CA LYS A 64 14.46 6.97 -2.09
C LYS A 64 13.48 7.06 -3.25
N SER A 65 13.31 5.98 -4.03
CA SER A 65 12.38 5.97 -5.15
C SER A 65 10.93 6.20 -4.72
N GLN A 66 10.51 5.65 -3.58
CA GLN A 66 9.18 5.92 -3.02
C GLN A 66 8.99 7.40 -2.66
N ALA A 67 10.00 8.04 -2.08
CA ALA A 67 9.96 9.47 -1.76
C ALA A 67 9.86 10.33 -3.03
N GLU A 68 10.62 9.99 -4.08
CA GLU A 68 10.56 10.66 -5.39
C GLU A 68 9.17 10.54 -6.01
N TYR A 69 8.58 9.34 -6.07
CA TYR A 69 7.22 9.14 -6.60
C TYR A 69 6.16 9.91 -5.82
N LYS A 70 6.33 10.05 -4.49
CA LYS A 70 5.43 10.84 -3.67
C LYS A 70 5.49 12.32 -4.06
N ILE A 71 6.69 12.86 -4.22
CA ILE A 71 6.91 14.26 -4.64
C ILE A 71 6.30 14.51 -6.03
N ILE A 72 6.49 13.59 -6.98
CA ILE A 72 5.94 13.71 -8.34
C ILE A 72 4.40 13.80 -8.28
N ARG A 73 3.74 12.85 -7.60
CA ARG A 73 2.27 12.83 -7.47
C ARG A 73 1.71 14.05 -6.74
N GLU A 74 2.41 14.52 -5.71
CA GLU A 74 2.02 15.73 -4.97
C GLU A 74 2.14 16.99 -5.84
N LYS A 75 3.07 17.02 -6.80
CA LYS A 75 3.20 18.12 -7.77
C LYS A 75 2.17 18.04 -8.91
N GLU A 76 1.80 16.86 -9.37
CA GLU A 76 0.86 16.66 -10.47
C GLU A 76 -0.58 17.06 -10.09
N LYS A 77 -1.04 16.67 -8.90
CA LYS A 77 -2.39 16.99 -8.41
C LYS A 77 -2.77 18.48 -8.50
N PRO A 78 -1.98 19.42 -7.93
CA PRO A 78 -2.30 20.84 -8.02
C PRO A 78 -2.14 21.38 -9.44
N LYS A 79 -1.22 20.87 -10.25
CA LYS A 79 -1.09 21.26 -11.66
C LYS A 79 -2.36 20.93 -12.42
N GLU A 80 -2.86 19.70 -12.33
CA GLU A 80 -4.11 19.31 -12.98
C GLU A 80 -5.32 20.08 -12.44
N ALA A 81 -5.39 20.31 -11.13
CA ALA A 81 -6.45 21.12 -10.52
C ALA A 81 -6.43 22.57 -11.04
N ASN A 82 -5.24 23.16 -11.19
CA ASN A 82 -5.08 24.49 -11.77
C ASN A 82 -5.46 24.52 -13.25
N CYS A 83 -5.01 23.54 -14.05
CA CYS A 83 -5.41 23.44 -15.45
C CYS A 83 -6.93 23.34 -15.59
N ARG A 84 -7.61 22.53 -14.76
CA ARG A 84 -9.08 22.41 -14.76
C ARG A 84 -9.77 23.73 -14.40
N ARG A 85 -9.27 24.44 -13.39
CA ARG A 85 -9.83 25.72 -12.94
C ARG A 85 -9.69 26.83 -13.99
N HIS A 86 -8.63 26.82 -14.78
CA HIS A 86 -8.32 27.87 -15.76
C HIS A 86 -8.68 27.50 -17.22
N SER A 87 -9.22 26.31 -17.46
CA SER A 87 -9.66 25.89 -18.80
C SER A 87 -11.15 26.14 -19.01
N LYS A 88 -11.58 26.14 -20.28
CA LYS A 88 -13.00 26.16 -20.64
C LYS A 88 -13.72 24.98 -19.99
N HIS A 89 -14.93 25.22 -19.50
CA HIS A 89 -15.77 24.18 -18.89
C HIS A 89 -15.89 22.96 -19.83
N GLY A 90 -15.58 21.77 -19.31
CA GLY A 90 -15.64 20.50 -20.06
C GLY A 90 -14.41 20.17 -20.91
N SER A 91 -13.41 21.04 -21.02
CA SER A 91 -12.24 20.79 -21.88
C SER A 91 -11.20 19.83 -21.28
N VAL A 92 -11.15 19.70 -19.94
CA VAL A 92 -10.16 18.84 -19.26
C VAL A 92 -10.90 17.82 -18.38
N PRO A 93 -11.03 16.55 -18.83
CA PRO A 93 -11.72 15.51 -18.05
C PRO A 93 -10.94 15.12 -16.79
N PHE A 94 -11.66 14.67 -15.77
CA PHE A 94 -11.06 14.05 -14.60
C PHE A 94 -10.80 12.57 -14.89
N VAL A 95 -9.55 12.23 -15.20
CA VAL A 95 -9.12 10.83 -15.33
C VAL A 95 -8.59 10.36 -13.99
N ALA A 96 -9.18 9.29 -13.46
CA ALA A 96 -8.69 8.66 -12.24
C ALA A 96 -7.27 8.10 -12.46
N GLU A 97 -6.37 8.29 -11.49
CA GLU A 97 -4.99 7.76 -11.48
C GLU A 97 -4.82 6.32 -12.01
N PRO A 98 -5.66 5.32 -11.62
CA PRO A 98 -5.52 3.96 -12.15
C PRO A 98 -5.81 3.87 -13.65
N ALA A 99 -6.73 4.68 -14.18
CA ALA A 99 -7.08 4.68 -15.60
C ALA A 99 -5.98 5.34 -16.47
N LYS A 100 -5.15 6.23 -15.90
CA LYS A 100 -4.03 6.86 -16.62
C LYS A 100 -2.93 5.89 -17.05
N HIS A 101 -2.77 4.78 -16.32
CA HIS A 101 -1.67 3.83 -16.52
C HIS A 101 -2.07 2.62 -17.39
N ILE A 102 -3.35 2.53 -17.78
CA ILE A 102 -3.82 1.50 -18.70
C ILE A 102 -3.43 1.96 -20.10
N ILE A 103 -2.48 1.25 -20.70
CA ILE A 103 -2.14 1.43 -22.10
C ILE A 103 -3.17 0.60 -22.86
N ASP A 104 -4.18 1.23 -23.43
CA ASP A 104 -5.05 0.56 -24.40
C ASP A 104 -4.17 0.26 -25.62
N VAL A 105 -3.74 -0.99 -25.74
CA VAL A 105 -3.11 -1.49 -26.96
C VAL A 105 -4.23 -1.64 -27.98
N GLU A 106 -4.43 -0.62 -28.80
CA GLU A 106 -5.33 -0.69 -29.95
C GLU A 106 -4.86 -1.78 -30.92
N LYS A 107 -5.85 -2.52 -31.45
CA LYS A 107 -5.73 -3.56 -32.48
C LYS A 107 -5.52 -2.94 -33.86
#